data_AF-A0A9D7B977-F1
#
_entry.id   AF-A0A9D7B977-F1
#
_cell.length_a   1.000
_cell.length_b   1.000
_cell.length_c   1.000
_cell.angle_alpha   90.00
_cell.angle_beta   90.00
_cell.angle_gamma   90.00
#
_symmetry.space_group_name_H-M   'P 1'
#
loop_
_entity.id
_entity.type
_entity.pdbx_description
1 polymer ?
#
loop_
_entity_poly.entity_id
_entity_poly.type
_entity_poly.pdbx_seq_one_letter_code
_entity_poly.pdbx_strand_id
1 'polypeptide(L)'
;MRTAFRLFPFLAILAACQGDPTENPQYQQLAEDANRAQVQVAERDSTINALFGTINRIGDNLRTIRAKQGQLGQPAEGVEKADLEQRIMEDLGSIDGLINENKELVARLRKQAKASAASISELEKTIAGLEGSIAEKDEEIGTLKEQLASTNSSLATLIEMYRDKSQLSDMQRMDLNTAFYAIGTAKELRANGVLTKEGGVAGIGAVNKLNAENLPKDYFTQIDITRTQEITLAAKKAKLATTHPAGSYRIENGEKLVITDANAFWSVSKYLVVVVE
;
A
#
# COMPACT_ATOMS: atom_id res chain seq x y z
N MET A 1 -84.41 48.02 89.24
CA MET A 1 -83.29 47.12 89.61
C MET A 1 -82.46 46.91 88.33
N ARG A 2 -81.33 47.59 88.17
CA ARG A 2 -79.95 47.09 88.38
C ARG A 2 -79.67 45.76 87.67
N THR A 3 -78.84 45.81 86.61
CA THR A 3 -77.60 45.05 86.29
C THR A 3 -77.44 44.98 84.77
N ALA A 4 -76.58 45.78 84.12
CA ALA A 4 -75.12 45.66 83.98
C ALA A 4 -74.65 44.59 82.96
N PHE A 5 -73.84 45.07 81.99
CA PHE A 5 -72.64 44.41 81.47
C PHE A 5 -72.80 43.42 80.27
N ARG A 6 -72.33 43.79 79.07
CA ARG A 6 -70.96 43.48 78.55
C ARG A 6 -70.74 43.93 77.10
N LEU A 7 -69.58 44.57 76.89
CA LEU A 7 -68.92 44.81 75.60
C LEU A 7 -68.33 43.51 75.01
N PHE A 8 -68.17 43.52 73.67
CA PHE A 8 -67.24 42.76 72.82
C PHE A 8 -67.52 41.26 72.55
N PRO A 9 -67.12 40.70 71.38
CA PRO A 9 -66.84 41.29 70.06
C PRO A 9 -67.55 40.59 68.89
N PHE A 10 -67.66 41.33 67.79
CA PHE A 10 -67.76 40.81 66.43
C PHE A 10 -66.36 40.27 66.05
N LEU A 11 -66.01 39.04 66.44
CA LEU A 11 -64.77 38.38 66.02
C LEU A 11 -65.03 36.87 65.82
N ALA A 12 -65.62 36.51 64.68
CA ALA A 12 -65.82 35.12 64.28
C ALA A 12 -65.73 34.96 62.75
N ILE A 13 -64.65 35.46 62.12
CA ILE A 13 -64.35 35.18 60.70
C ILE A 13 -62.86 34.83 60.49
N LEU A 14 -62.27 34.00 61.36
CA LEU A 14 -60.89 33.50 61.16
C LEU A 14 -60.72 31.99 61.43
N ALA A 15 -61.80 31.20 61.28
CA ALA A 15 -61.72 29.74 61.40
C ALA A 15 -61.85 29.01 60.04
N ALA A 16 -61.37 29.60 58.94
CA ALA A 16 -61.46 29.00 57.61
C ALA A 16 -60.11 28.58 56.98
N CYS A 17 -58.98 28.80 57.66
CA CYS A 17 -57.66 28.38 57.16
C CYS A 17 -56.86 27.68 58.27
N GLN A 18 -57.20 26.42 58.56
CA GLN A 18 -56.41 25.55 59.47
C GLN A 18 -56.04 24.19 58.86
N GLY A 19 -56.33 23.96 57.57
CA GLY A 19 -55.80 22.79 56.85
C GLY A 19 -54.51 23.17 56.14
N ASP A 20 -53.46 22.38 56.33
CA ASP A 20 -52.26 22.48 55.49
C ASP A 20 -52.70 22.30 54.02
N PRO A 21 -52.45 23.26 53.12
CA PRO A 21 -52.86 23.16 51.73
C PRO A 21 -52.27 21.92 51.03
N THR A 22 -51.21 21.30 51.59
CA THR A 22 -50.61 20.07 51.09
C THR A 22 -51.40 18.79 51.42
N GLU A 23 -52.31 18.84 52.40
CA GLU A 23 -53.21 17.73 52.76
C GLU A 23 -54.50 17.71 51.92
N ASN A 24 -54.74 18.75 51.10
CA ASN A 24 -55.88 18.79 50.20
C ASN A 24 -55.73 17.71 49.09
N PRO A 25 -56.74 16.83 48.88
CA PRO A 25 -56.69 15.81 47.83
C PRO A 25 -56.40 16.36 46.43
N GLN A 26 -56.88 17.57 46.10
CA GLN A 26 -56.57 18.21 44.81
C GLN A 26 -55.10 18.65 44.72
N TYR A 27 -54.51 19.09 45.83
CA TYR A 27 -53.09 19.47 45.86
C TYR A 27 -52.20 18.24 45.70
N GLN A 28 -52.53 17.13 46.36
CA GLN A 28 -51.80 15.86 46.21
C GLN A 28 -51.89 15.32 44.76
N GLN A 29 -53.08 15.35 44.15
CA GLN A 29 -53.25 15.00 42.74
C GLN A 29 -52.42 15.89 41.82
N LEU A 30 -52.43 17.22 42.04
CA LEU A 30 -51.63 18.15 41.24
C LEU A 30 -50.12 17.89 41.40
N ALA A 31 -49.66 17.55 42.61
CA ALA A 31 -48.27 17.18 42.87
C ALA A 31 -47.88 15.86 42.18
N GLU A 32 -48.76 14.85 42.20
CA GLU A 32 -48.57 13.59 41.48
C GLU A 32 -48.53 13.79 39.96
N ASP A 33 -49.44 14.60 39.42
CA ASP A 33 -49.50 14.93 37.99
C ASP A 33 -48.27 15.74 37.54
N ALA A 34 -47.82 16.70 38.35
CA ALA A 34 -46.59 17.45 38.11
C ALA A 34 -45.37 16.51 38.10
N ASN A 35 -45.29 15.59 39.05
CA ASN A 35 -44.20 14.61 39.12
C ASN A 35 -44.23 13.64 37.93
N ARG A 36 -45.43 13.17 37.53
CA ARG A 36 -45.61 12.34 36.33
C ARG A 36 -45.20 13.07 35.05
N ALA A 37 -45.59 14.33 34.90
CA ALA A 37 -45.19 15.16 33.77
C ALA A 37 -43.67 15.37 33.73
N GLN A 38 -43.04 15.59 34.89
CA GLN A 38 -41.59 15.74 35.00
C GLN A 38 -40.84 14.48 34.58
N VAL A 39 -41.30 13.30 35.00
CA VAL A 39 -40.73 12.00 34.58
C VAL A 39 -40.86 11.81 33.08
N GLN A 40 -42.03 12.10 32.51
CA GLN A 40 -42.23 12.00 31.06
C GLN A 40 -41.28 12.93 30.31
N VAL A 41 -41.16 14.20 30.71
CA VAL A 41 -40.22 15.16 30.07
C VAL A 41 -38.78 14.64 30.14
N ALA A 42 -38.33 14.13 31.29
CA ALA A 42 -37.00 13.57 31.44
C ALA A 42 -36.73 12.34 30.54
N GLU A 43 -37.71 11.44 30.39
CA GLU A 43 -37.64 10.32 29.45
C GLU A 43 -37.57 10.77 27.99
N ARG A 44 -38.32 11.82 27.64
CA ARG A 44 -38.26 12.43 26.30
C ARG A 44 -36.91 13.06 26.02
N ASP A 45 -36.37 13.81 26.96
CA ASP A 45 -35.07 14.46 26.83
C ASP A 45 -33.94 13.42 26.69
N SER A 46 -34.00 12.35 27.47
CA SER A 46 -33.07 11.22 27.34
C SER A 46 -33.14 10.57 25.95
N THR A 47 -34.36 10.35 25.44
CA THR A 47 -34.57 9.80 24.10
C THR A 47 -34.05 10.73 23.01
N ILE A 48 -34.30 12.03 23.12
CA ILE A 48 -33.80 13.05 22.19
C ILE A 48 -32.27 13.08 22.17
N ASN A 49 -31.62 13.04 23.34
CA ASN A 49 -30.16 13.00 23.43
C ASN A 49 -29.58 11.73 22.80
N ALA A 50 -30.24 10.58 22.97
CA ALA A 50 -29.84 9.33 22.33
C ALA A 50 -29.97 9.39 20.79
N LEU A 51 -31.02 10.03 20.27
CA LEU A 51 -31.20 10.26 18.84
C LEU A 51 -30.07 11.15 18.28
N PHE A 52 -29.77 12.28 18.92
CA PHE A 52 -28.67 13.15 18.50
C PHE A 52 -27.31 12.46 18.57
N GLY A 53 -27.06 11.66 19.61
CA GLY A 53 -25.84 10.85 19.71
C GLY A 53 -25.71 9.87 18.54
N THR A 54 -26.82 9.24 18.14
CA THR A 54 -26.86 8.33 17.00
C THR A 54 -26.60 9.07 15.68
N ILE A 55 -27.20 10.24 15.47
CA ILE A 55 -26.98 11.07 14.28
C ILE A 55 -25.51 11.51 14.17
N ASN A 56 -24.92 11.98 15.28
CA ASN A 56 -23.52 12.40 15.30
C ASN A 56 -22.58 11.26 14.94
N ARG A 57 -22.81 10.06 15.50
CA ARG A 57 -22.01 8.88 15.19
C ARG A 57 -22.11 8.47 13.72
N ILE A 58 -23.30 8.51 13.14
CA ILE A 58 -23.49 8.26 11.70
C ILE A 58 -22.70 9.30 10.88
N GLY A 59 -22.77 10.58 11.26
CA GLY A 59 -22.02 11.66 10.62
C GLY A 59 -20.50 11.47 10.70
N ASP A 60 -19.98 11.02 11.83
CA ASP A 60 -18.56 10.70 12.03
C ASP A 60 -18.11 9.53 11.15
N ASN A 61 -18.92 8.48 11.09
CA ASN A 61 -18.68 7.33 10.24
C ASN A 61 -18.66 7.73 8.76
N LEU A 62 -19.62 8.55 8.30
CA LEU A 62 -19.65 9.04 6.91
C LEU A 62 -18.43 9.90 6.55
N ARG A 63 -17.95 10.74 7.48
CA ARG A 63 -16.71 11.51 7.30
C ARG A 63 -15.50 10.58 7.17
N THR A 64 -15.43 9.55 8.01
CA THR A 64 -14.33 8.57 7.99
C THR A 64 -14.35 7.75 6.70
N ILE A 65 -15.52 7.30 6.25
CA ILE A 65 -15.69 6.61 4.97
C ILE A 65 -15.15 7.47 3.82
N ARG A 66 -15.55 8.75 3.76
CA ARG A 66 -15.09 9.67 2.71
C ARG A 66 -13.57 9.86 2.73
N ALA A 67 -12.98 9.99 3.91
CA ALA A 67 -11.53 10.13 4.05
C ALA A 67 -10.78 8.90 3.53
N LYS A 68 -11.24 7.70 3.89
CA LYS A 68 -10.66 6.44 3.40
C LYS A 68 -10.86 6.25 1.91
N GLN A 69 -12.05 6.55 1.37
CA GLN A 69 -12.31 6.54 -0.08
C GLN A 69 -11.34 7.43 -0.85
N GLY A 70 -11.03 8.63 -0.33
CA GLY A 70 -10.07 9.55 -0.96
C GLY A 70 -8.63 9.02 -0.97
N GLN A 71 -8.28 8.12 -0.05
CA GLN A 71 -6.95 7.49 0.01
C GLN A 71 -6.80 6.33 -0.97
N LEU A 72 -7.91 5.67 -1.36
CA LEU A 72 -7.90 4.60 -2.36
C LEU A 72 -7.45 5.07 -3.76
N GLY A 73 -7.58 6.37 -4.06
CA GLY A 73 -7.23 6.96 -5.35
C GLY A 73 -5.82 7.56 -5.44
N GLN A 74 -5.02 7.56 -4.37
CA GLN A 74 -3.70 8.19 -4.37
C GLN A 74 -2.59 7.14 -4.25
N PRO A 75 -1.81 6.88 -5.33
CA PRO A 75 -0.59 6.11 -5.21
C PRO A 75 0.41 6.92 -4.37
N ALA A 76 0.80 6.37 -3.21
CA ALA A 76 1.83 6.98 -2.38
C ALA A 76 3.19 6.87 -3.09
N GLU A 77 3.84 8.01 -3.36
CA GLU A 77 5.17 8.05 -3.97
C GLU A 77 6.19 7.29 -3.11
N GLY A 78 6.87 6.30 -3.71
CA GLY A 78 7.94 5.53 -3.04
C GLY A 78 7.47 4.33 -2.20
N VAL A 79 6.18 3.98 -2.20
CA VAL A 79 5.67 2.77 -1.51
C VAL A 79 5.74 1.54 -2.44
N GLU A 80 6.23 0.42 -1.92
CA GLU A 80 6.19 -0.85 -2.65
C GLU A 80 4.76 -1.23 -3.01
N LYS A 81 4.55 -1.73 -4.23
CA LYS A 81 3.21 -2.07 -4.75
C LYS A 81 2.45 -3.08 -3.87
N ALA A 82 3.15 -4.00 -3.22
CA ALA A 82 2.56 -4.98 -2.31
C ALA A 82 1.95 -4.32 -1.06
N ASP A 83 2.64 -3.33 -0.50
CA ASP A 83 2.16 -2.56 0.66
C ASP A 83 0.94 -1.71 0.31
N LEU A 84 0.87 -1.19 -0.93
CA LEU A 84 -0.28 -0.44 -1.41
C LEU A 84 -1.54 -1.31 -1.51
N GLU A 85 -1.42 -2.52 -2.05
CA GLU A 85 -2.54 -3.46 -2.18
C GLU A 85 -3.11 -3.88 -0.83
N GLN A 86 -2.23 -4.22 0.13
CA GLN A 86 -2.65 -4.60 1.47
C GLN A 86 -3.39 -3.47 2.19
N ARG A 87 -2.90 -2.22 2.07
CA ARG A 87 -3.56 -1.04 2.65
C ARG A 87 -4.94 -0.79 2.05
N ILE A 88 -5.07 -0.95 0.73
CA ILE A 88 -6.36 -0.81 0.04
C ILE A 88 -7.38 -1.85 0.54
N MET A 89 -6.96 -3.11 0.72
CA MET A 89 -7.84 -4.16 1.25
C MET A 89 -8.28 -3.88 2.70
N GLU A 90 -7.36 -3.41 3.54
CA GLU A 90 -7.65 -3.04 4.93
C GLU A 90 -8.62 -1.85 5.00
N ASP A 91 -8.43 -0.82 4.17
CA ASP A 91 -9.31 0.33 4.10
C ASP A 91 -10.71 -0.03 3.61
N LEU A 92 -10.83 -0.92 2.61
CA LEU A 92 -12.12 -1.43 2.15
C LEU A 92 -12.85 -2.22 3.24
N GLY A 93 -12.15 -3.10 3.97
CA GLY A 93 -12.73 -3.83 5.09
C GLY A 93 -13.21 -2.91 6.21
N SER A 94 -12.46 -1.84 6.50
CA SER A 94 -12.88 -0.83 7.46
C SER A 94 -14.10 -0.04 6.99
N ILE A 95 -14.15 0.34 5.71
CA ILE A 95 -15.31 1.04 5.13
C ILE A 95 -16.57 0.17 5.20
N ASP A 96 -16.47 -1.11 4.84
CA ASP A 96 -17.59 -2.05 4.92
C ASP A 96 -18.13 -2.17 6.36
N GLY A 97 -17.23 -2.21 7.35
CA GLY A 97 -17.60 -2.18 8.76
C GLY A 97 -18.38 -0.92 9.15
N LEU A 98 -17.91 0.26 8.73
CA LEU A 98 -18.55 1.54 9.01
C LEU A 98 -19.91 1.69 8.32
N ILE A 99 -20.06 1.18 7.09
CA ILE A 99 -21.34 1.16 6.36
C ILE A 99 -22.34 0.28 7.10
N ASN A 100 -21.93 -0.92 7.54
CA ASN A 100 -22.80 -1.82 8.28
C ASN A 100 -23.20 -1.24 9.64
N GLU A 101 -22.27 -0.63 10.37
CA GLU A 101 -22.57 0.08 11.61
C GLU A 101 -23.58 1.21 11.39
N ASN A 102 -23.43 1.98 10.31
CA ASN A 102 -24.39 3.03 9.95
C ASN A 102 -25.77 2.47 9.62
N LYS A 103 -25.88 1.35 8.91
CA LYS A 103 -27.16 0.66 8.64
C LYS A 103 -27.84 0.28 9.96
N GLU A 104 -27.10 -0.25 10.93
CA GLU A 104 -27.63 -0.57 12.26
C GLU A 104 -28.03 0.67 13.07
N LEU A 105 -27.21 1.73 13.05
CA LEU A 105 -27.49 2.99 13.73
C LEU A 105 -28.75 3.66 13.16
N VAL A 106 -28.94 3.65 11.85
CA VAL A 106 -30.16 4.15 11.20
C VAL A 106 -31.38 3.32 11.60
N ALA A 107 -31.26 1.99 11.66
CA ALA A 107 -32.35 1.13 12.12
C ALA A 107 -32.74 1.43 13.58
N ARG A 108 -31.74 1.64 14.46
CA ARG A 108 -31.96 2.08 15.85
C ARG A 108 -32.62 3.47 15.91
N LEU A 109 -32.11 4.42 15.12
CA LEU A 109 -32.65 5.77 15.01
C LEU A 109 -34.12 5.75 14.58
N ARG A 110 -34.48 4.93 13.59
CA ARG A 110 -35.89 4.70 13.18
C ARG A 110 -36.76 4.18 14.31
N LYS A 111 -36.26 3.19 15.06
CA LYS A 111 -37.01 2.60 16.17
C LYS A 111 -37.24 3.62 17.30
N GLN A 112 -36.20 4.38 17.64
CA GLN A 112 -36.28 5.44 18.66
C GLN A 112 -37.14 6.62 18.21
N ALA A 113 -37.08 7.01 16.94
CA ALA A 113 -37.92 8.02 16.33
C ALA A 113 -39.42 7.67 16.44
N LYS A 114 -39.78 6.41 16.12
CA LYS A 114 -41.16 5.92 16.24
C LYS A 114 -41.66 5.86 17.70
N ALA A 115 -40.76 5.63 18.65
CA ALA A 115 -41.11 5.58 20.07
C ALA A 115 -41.31 6.97 20.68
N SER A 116 -40.72 8.03 20.10
CA SER A 116 -40.92 9.41 20.56
C SER A 116 -42.13 10.03 19.84
N ALA A 117 -43.18 10.39 20.58
CA ALA A 117 -44.37 11.07 20.06
C ALA A 117 -44.14 12.53 19.57
N ALA A 118 -42.90 12.94 19.23
CA ALA A 118 -42.52 14.33 18.93
C ALA A 118 -41.99 14.41 17.51
N SER A 119 -42.53 15.39 16.76
CA SER A 119 -42.01 15.91 15.47
C SER A 119 -41.36 14.86 14.57
N ILE A 120 -42.20 13.93 14.13
CA ILE A 120 -41.84 12.77 13.30
C ILE A 120 -41.31 13.21 11.92
N SER A 121 -41.86 14.26 11.32
CA SER A 121 -41.58 14.64 9.92
C SER A 121 -40.12 15.02 9.65
N GLU A 122 -39.49 15.87 10.48
CA GLU A 122 -38.12 16.33 10.21
C GLU A 122 -37.07 15.26 10.53
N LEU A 123 -37.34 14.44 11.54
CA LEU A 123 -36.51 13.29 11.89
C LEU A 123 -36.64 12.18 10.82
N GLU A 124 -37.83 11.95 10.28
CA GLU A 124 -38.05 11.04 9.14
C GLU A 124 -37.32 11.49 7.88
N LYS A 125 -37.35 12.80 7.55
CA LYS A 125 -36.54 13.36 6.46
C LYS A 125 -35.05 13.14 6.70
N THR A 126 -34.59 13.35 7.93
CA THR A 126 -33.18 13.14 8.30
C THR A 126 -32.78 11.68 8.11
N ILE A 127 -33.60 10.75 8.60
CA ILE A 127 -33.43 9.30 8.40
C ILE A 127 -33.38 8.96 6.91
N ALA A 128 -34.32 9.46 6.11
CA ALA A 128 -34.35 9.22 4.67
C ALA A 128 -33.09 9.75 3.96
N GLY A 129 -32.59 10.92 4.35
CA GLY A 129 -31.34 11.48 3.83
C GLY A 129 -30.10 10.65 4.21
N LEU A 130 -30.06 10.12 5.44
CA LEU A 130 -28.99 9.22 5.88
C LEU A 130 -29.04 7.89 5.13
N GLU A 131 -30.23 7.32 4.91
CA GLU A 131 -30.42 6.11 4.10
C GLU A 131 -29.94 6.31 2.66
N GLY A 132 -30.29 7.44 2.04
CA GLY A 132 -29.81 7.80 0.71
C GLY A 132 -28.29 7.93 0.66
N SER A 133 -27.70 8.66 1.62
CA SER A 133 -26.24 8.84 1.69
C SER A 133 -25.49 7.52 1.87
N ILE A 134 -26.03 6.59 2.67
CA ILE A 134 -25.45 5.26 2.86
C ILE A 134 -25.57 4.44 1.57
N ALA A 135 -26.71 4.47 0.89
CA ALA A 135 -26.91 3.74 -0.36
C ALA A 135 -25.97 4.22 -1.47
N GLU A 136 -25.83 5.54 -1.65
CA GLU A 136 -24.87 6.14 -2.60
C GLU A 136 -23.43 5.70 -2.30
N LYS A 137 -23.06 5.67 -1.01
CA LYS A 137 -21.72 5.23 -0.59
C LYS A 137 -21.50 3.74 -0.81
N ASP A 138 -22.51 2.91 -0.58
CA ASP A 138 -22.46 1.46 -0.84
C ASP A 138 -22.24 1.16 -2.33
N GLU A 139 -22.95 1.88 -3.21
CA GLU A 139 -22.80 1.78 -4.66
C GLU A 139 -21.42 2.24 -5.15
N GLU A 140 -20.94 3.38 -4.64
CA GLU A 140 -19.60 3.89 -4.96
C GLU A 140 -18.51 2.90 -4.53
N ILE A 141 -18.66 2.27 -3.35
CA ILE A 141 -17.75 1.22 -2.87
C ILE A 141 -17.81 -0.02 -3.74
N GLY A 142 -19.01 -0.43 -4.20
CA GLY A 142 -19.16 -1.51 -5.17
C GLY A 142 -18.37 -1.23 -6.46
N THR A 143 -18.51 -0.03 -7.01
CA THR A 143 -17.79 0.41 -8.21
C THR A 143 -16.28 0.42 -7.97
N LEU A 144 -15.81 0.93 -6.83
CA LEU A 144 -14.39 0.94 -6.47
C LEU A 144 -13.83 -0.47 -6.31
N LYS A 145 -14.61 -1.42 -5.76
CA LYS A 145 -14.23 -2.84 -5.67
C LYS A 145 -14.08 -3.48 -7.05
N GLU A 146 -15.00 -3.21 -7.97
CA GLU A 146 -14.92 -3.71 -9.35
C GLU A 146 -13.72 -3.12 -10.10
N GLN A 147 -13.50 -1.80 -9.98
CA GLN A 147 -12.34 -1.13 -10.53
C GLN A 147 -11.03 -1.66 -9.94
N LEU A 148 -11.02 -1.94 -8.63
CA LEU A 148 -9.87 -2.54 -7.97
C LEU A 148 -9.64 -3.97 -8.46
N ALA A 149 -10.67 -4.80 -8.58
CA ALA A 149 -10.53 -6.17 -9.09
C ALA A 149 -9.98 -6.18 -10.53
N SER A 150 -10.47 -5.29 -11.38
CA SER A 150 -9.97 -5.06 -12.74
C SER A 150 -8.53 -4.55 -12.76
N THR A 151 -8.22 -3.57 -11.91
CA THR A 151 -6.87 -3.01 -11.75
C THR A 151 -5.91 -4.04 -11.17
N ASN A 152 -6.35 -4.92 -10.27
CA ASN A 152 -5.51 -5.93 -9.64
C ASN A 152 -5.16 -7.04 -10.64
N SER A 153 -6.10 -7.44 -11.50
CA SER A 153 -5.81 -8.30 -12.66
C SER A 153 -4.81 -7.64 -13.63
N SER A 154 -4.94 -6.33 -13.86
CA SER A 154 -4.01 -5.56 -14.69
C SER A 154 -2.65 -5.37 -14.02
N LEU A 155 -2.61 -5.26 -12.69
CA LEU A 155 -1.41 -5.10 -11.87
C LEU A 155 -0.62 -6.39 -11.79
N ALA A 156 -1.29 -7.53 -11.61
CA ALA A 156 -0.68 -8.86 -11.71
C ALA A 156 -0.05 -9.07 -13.10
N THR A 157 -0.77 -8.70 -14.17
CA THR A 157 -0.24 -8.72 -15.54
C THR A 157 0.96 -7.79 -15.71
N LEU A 158 0.90 -6.58 -15.15
CA LEU A 158 1.99 -5.61 -15.23
C LEU A 158 3.20 -6.05 -14.39
N ILE A 159 3.00 -6.71 -13.25
CA ILE A 159 4.07 -7.29 -12.40
C ILE A 159 4.74 -8.47 -13.12
N GLU A 160 3.98 -9.36 -13.75
CA GLU A 160 4.50 -10.44 -14.61
C GLU A 160 5.33 -9.86 -15.76
N MET A 161 4.78 -8.89 -16.52
CA MET A 161 5.52 -8.22 -17.59
C MET A 161 6.79 -7.51 -17.11
N TYR A 162 6.78 -6.92 -15.90
CA TYR A 162 7.94 -6.26 -15.32
C TYR A 162 8.99 -7.27 -14.85
N ARG A 163 8.57 -8.42 -14.30
CA ARG A 163 9.45 -9.53 -13.94
C ARG A 163 10.10 -10.14 -15.17
N ASP A 164 9.34 -10.43 -16.22
CA ASP A 164 9.87 -10.93 -17.48
C ASP A 164 10.87 -9.96 -18.10
N LYS A 165 10.55 -8.66 -18.09
CA LYS A 165 11.45 -7.61 -18.60
C LYS A 165 12.71 -7.47 -17.76
N SER A 166 12.62 -7.59 -16.43
CA SER A 166 13.77 -7.55 -15.53
C SER A 166 14.67 -8.76 -15.74
N GLN A 167 14.09 -9.97 -15.78
CA GLN A 167 14.84 -11.20 -16.03
C GLN A 167 15.53 -11.17 -17.39
N LEU A 168 14.84 -10.69 -18.43
CA LEU A 168 15.44 -10.51 -19.75
C LEU A 168 16.58 -9.48 -19.73
N SER A 169 16.40 -8.37 -19.01
CA SER A 169 17.44 -7.34 -18.84
C SER A 169 18.66 -7.88 -18.08
N ASP A 170 18.46 -8.68 -17.04
CA ASP A 170 19.54 -9.28 -16.26
C ASP A 170 20.29 -10.35 -17.04
N MET A 171 19.57 -11.18 -17.82
CA MET A 171 20.19 -12.12 -18.75
C MET A 171 21.00 -11.38 -19.82
N GLN A 172 20.44 -10.36 -20.47
CA GLN A 172 21.16 -9.54 -21.44
C GLN A 172 22.38 -8.85 -20.82
N ARG A 173 22.26 -8.36 -19.60
CA ARG A 173 23.37 -7.73 -18.87
C ARG A 173 24.45 -8.75 -18.52
N MET A 174 24.06 -9.96 -18.12
CA MET A 174 24.98 -11.07 -17.89
C MET A 174 25.70 -11.46 -19.18
N ASP A 175 24.98 -11.55 -20.30
CA ASP A 175 25.54 -11.88 -21.63
C ASP A 175 26.49 -10.78 -22.11
N LEU A 176 26.11 -9.51 -21.99
CA LEU A 176 26.94 -8.36 -22.37
C LEU A 176 28.23 -8.29 -21.54
N ASN A 177 28.15 -8.66 -20.27
CA ASN A 177 29.27 -8.62 -19.35
C ASN A 177 30.06 -9.94 -19.28
N THR A 178 29.63 -10.98 -19.99
CA THR A 178 30.36 -12.25 -20.05
C THR A 178 31.44 -12.18 -21.11
N ALA A 179 32.66 -12.55 -20.73
CA ALA A 179 33.76 -12.82 -21.64
C ALA A 179 34.47 -14.10 -21.23
N PHE A 180 35.34 -14.60 -22.10
CA PHE A 180 36.00 -15.87 -21.96
C PHE A 180 37.49 -15.68 -22.23
N TYR A 181 38.36 -16.27 -21.41
CA TYR A 181 39.80 -16.23 -21.67
C TYR A 181 40.47 -17.60 -21.56
N ALA A 182 41.55 -17.78 -22.33
CA ALA A 182 42.40 -18.95 -22.28
C ALA A 182 43.88 -18.53 -22.34
N ILE A 183 44.72 -19.19 -21.55
CA ILE A 183 46.16 -18.94 -21.48
C ILE A 183 46.87 -20.27 -21.68
N GLY A 184 47.93 -20.26 -22.48
CA GLY A 184 48.75 -21.46 -22.65
C GLY A 184 49.86 -21.26 -23.68
N THR A 185 50.70 -22.26 -23.84
CA THR A 185 51.70 -22.23 -24.91
C THR A 185 51.02 -22.37 -26.26
N ALA A 186 51.66 -21.87 -27.33
CA ALA A 186 51.12 -22.00 -28.68
C ALA A 186 50.91 -23.47 -29.11
N LYS A 187 51.65 -24.42 -28.51
CA LYS A 187 51.48 -25.85 -28.79
C LYS A 187 50.23 -26.40 -28.10
N GLU A 188 50.03 -26.08 -26.82
CA GLU A 188 48.85 -26.52 -26.05
C GLU A 188 47.56 -25.94 -26.61
N LEU A 189 47.53 -24.64 -26.92
CA LEU A 189 46.34 -23.99 -27.46
C LEU A 189 45.95 -24.55 -28.83
N ARG A 190 46.91 -24.97 -29.66
CA ARG A 190 46.61 -25.66 -30.94
C ARG A 190 46.19 -27.10 -30.73
N ALA A 191 46.85 -27.83 -29.83
CA ALA A 191 46.52 -29.23 -29.53
C ALA A 191 45.10 -29.37 -28.95
N ASN A 192 44.66 -28.40 -28.17
CA ASN A 192 43.31 -28.32 -27.64
C ASN A 192 42.30 -27.66 -28.59
N GLY A 193 42.70 -27.29 -29.81
CA GLY A 193 41.80 -26.74 -30.82
C GLY A 193 41.37 -25.28 -30.60
N VAL A 194 41.97 -24.56 -29.64
CA VAL A 194 41.72 -23.14 -29.36
C VAL A 194 42.28 -22.26 -30.48
N LEU A 195 43.46 -22.61 -31.01
CA LEU A 195 44.12 -21.87 -32.09
C LEU A 195 44.29 -22.74 -33.34
N THR A 196 44.11 -22.13 -34.51
CA THR A 196 44.48 -22.68 -35.82
C THR A 196 45.63 -21.87 -36.42
N LYS A 197 46.37 -22.50 -37.35
CA LYS A 197 47.31 -21.77 -38.21
C LYS A 197 46.57 -21.39 -39.48
N GLU A 198 46.38 -20.09 -39.70
CA GLU A 198 45.79 -19.57 -40.93
C GLU A 198 46.79 -18.69 -41.68
N GLY A 199 46.73 -18.77 -43.02
CA GLY A 199 47.58 -18.01 -43.92
C GLY A 199 49.00 -18.57 -44.10
N GLY A 200 49.73 -17.98 -45.05
CA GLY A 200 51.10 -18.37 -45.41
C GLY A 200 51.16 -19.42 -46.53
N VAL A 201 52.05 -19.23 -47.50
CA VAL A 201 52.34 -20.22 -48.54
C VAL A 201 53.36 -21.20 -47.94
N ALA A 202 53.04 -22.49 -47.92
CA ALA A 202 53.90 -23.56 -47.38
C ALA A 202 54.38 -23.34 -45.92
N GLY A 203 53.52 -22.77 -45.05
CA GLY A 203 53.79 -22.63 -43.61
C GLY A 203 54.69 -21.45 -43.21
N ILE A 204 55.21 -20.70 -44.19
CA ILE A 204 55.97 -19.47 -43.96
C ILE A 204 54.99 -18.30 -43.87
N GLY A 205 55.01 -17.57 -42.76
CA GLY A 205 54.09 -16.45 -42.50
C GLY A 205 52.73 -16.84 -41.91
N ALA A 206 52.53 -18.11 -41.54
CA ALA A 206 51.32 -18.55 -40.86
C ALA A 206 51.19 -17.88 -39.48
N VAL A 207 50.04 -17.27 -39.22
CA VAL A 207 49.72 -16.63 -37.94
C VAL A 207 48.77 -17.50 -37.14
N ASN A 208 48.89 -17.41 -35.81
CA ASN A 208 47.92 -18.04 -34.92
C ASN A 208 46.64 -17.22 -34.93
N LYS A 209 45.51 -17.89 -35.17
CA LYS A 209 44.19 -17.28 -35.11
C LYS A 209 43.27 -18.14 -34.25
N LEU A 210 42.29 -17.49 -33.63
CA LEU A 210 41.23 -18.16 -32.88
C LEU A 210 40.44 -19.08 -33.80
N ASN A 211 40.21 -20.32 -33.34
CA ASN A 211 39.35 -21.26 -34.05
C ASN A 211 37.86 -20.93 -33.81
N ALA A 212 37.37 -19.88 -34.46
CA ALA A 212 36.00 -19.39 -34.22
C ALA A 212 34.91 -20.39 -34.66
N GLU A 213 35.22 -21.31 -35.59
CA GLU A 213 34.25 -22.26 -36.16
C GLU A 213 33.99 -23.46 -35.23
N ASN A 214 35.00 -23.93 -34.50
CA ASN A 214 34.90 -25.08 -33.59
C ASN A 214 35.62 -24.79 -32.27
N LEU A 215 35.11 -23.79 -31.54
CA LEU A 215 35.73 -23.32 -30.31
C LEU A 215 35.44 -24.28 -29.13
N PRO A 216 36.48 -24.82 -28.45
CA PRO A 216 36.30 -25.69 -27.28
C PRO A 216 35.92 -24.85 -26.06
N LYS A 217 34.61 -24.60 -25.85
CA LYS A 217 34.12 -23.70 -24.79
C LYS A 217 34.60 -24.07 -23.39
N ASP A 218 34.71 -25.37 -23.09
CA ASP A 218 35.15 -25.88 -21.79
C ASP A 218 36.64 -25.59 -21.48
N TYR A 219 37.43 -25.23 -22.49
CA TYR A 219 38.83 -24.83 -22.31
C TYR A 219 38.97 -23.36 -21.87
N PHE A 220 37.90 -22.57 -21.97
CA PHE A 220 37.92 -21.17 -21.60
C PHE A 220 37.40 -20.95 -20.18
N THR A 221 38.05 -20.04 -19.49
CA THR A 221 37.55 -19.52 -18.21
C THR A 221 36.56 -18.41 -18.50
N GLN A 222 35.32 -18.59 -18.07
CA GLN A 222 34.29 -17.55 -18.11
C GLN A 222 34.57 -16.49 -17.05
N ILE A 223 34.46 -15.22 -17.43
CA ILE A 223 34.64 -14.07 -16.55
C ILE A 223 33.53 -13.03 -16.74
N ASP A 224 33.32 -12.24 -15.69
CA ASP A 224 32.53 -11.03 -15.72
C ASP A 224 33.46 -9.84 -15.92
N ILE A 225 33.31 -9.14 -17.05
CA ILE A 225 34.18 -8.03 -17.46
C ILE A 225 34.08 -6.82 -16.53
N THR A 226 33.01 -6.71 -15.74
CA THR A 226 32.84 -5.61 -14.77
C THR A 226 33.64 -5.83 -13.49
N ARG A 227 33.94 -7.10 -13.18
CA ARG A 227 34.66 -7.51 -11.97
C ARG A 227 36.10 -7.94 -12.23
N THR A 228 36.42 -8.30 -13.47
CA THR A 228 37.74 -8.83 -13.85
C THR A 228 38.55 -7.78 -14.61
N GLN A 229 39.40 -7.06 -13.87
CA GLN A 229 40.30 -6.05 -14.45
C GLN A 229 41.73 -6.57 -14.62
N GLU A 230 42.09 -7.67 -13.96
CA GLU A 230 43.42 -8.26 -14.02
C GLU A 230 43.34 -9.75 -14.29
N ILE A 231 44.22 -10.24 -15.16
CA ILE A 231 44.38 -11.66 -15.48
C ILE A 231 45.84 -12.04 -15.27
N THR A 232 46.09 -12.95 -14.32
CA THR A 232 47.44 -13.48 -14.05
C THR A 232 47.86 -14.44 -15.15
N LEU A 233 49.04 -14.20 -15.72
CA LEU A 233 49.61 -14.98 -16.82
C LEU A 233 50.74 -15.90 -16.36
N ALA A 234 51.44 -15.53 -15.28
CA ALA A 234 52.52 -16.30 -14.66
C ALA A 234 53.62 -16.78 -15.64
N ALA A 235 53.98 -15.93 -16.62
CA ALA A 235 54.95 -16.25 -17.67
C ALA A 235 56.03 -15.16 -17.81
N LYS A 236 57.17 -15.52 -18.42
CA LYS A 236 58.25 -14.55 -18.70
C LYS A 236 57.94 -13.69 -19.91
N LYS A 237 57.22 -14.24 -20.89
CA LYS A 237 56.72 -13.52 -22.06
C LYS A 237 55.27 -13.90 -22.33
N ALA A 238 54.48 -12.90 -22.70
CA ALA A 238 53.09 -13.10 -23.07
C ALA A 238 52.72 -12.25 -24.29
N LYS A 239 51.92 -12.83 -25.17
CA LYS A 239 51.40 -12.17 -26.37
C LYS A 239 49.95 -12.55 -26.60
N LEU A 240 49.10 -11.56 -26.90
CA LEU A 240 47.72 -11.83 -27.28
C LEU A 240 47.68 -12.43 -28.70
N ALA A 241 46.96 -13.53 -28.84
CA ALA A 241 46.63 -14.13 -30.13
C ALA A 241 45.30 -13.60 -30.70
N THR A 242 44.45 -13.02 -29.86
CA THR A 242 43.21 -12.33 -30.25
C THR A 242 43.42 -10.82 -30.32
N THR A 243 42.63 -10.14 -31.16
CA THR A 243 42.74 -8.70 -31.37
C THR A 243 41.91 -7.94 -30.34
N HIS A 244 42.55 -7.02 -29.62
CA HIS A 244 41.90 -6.11 -28.68
C HIS A 244 42.45 -4.69 -28.88
N PRO A 245 41.63 -3.62 -28.77
CA PRO A 245 42.07 -2.26 -29.06
C PRO A 245 43.30 -1.82 -28.27
N ALA A 246 44.27 -1.20 -28.95
CA ALA A 246 45.45 -0.64 -28.30
C ALA A 246 45.03 0.46 -27.30
N GLY A 247 45.63 0.46 -26.10
CA GLY A 247 45.30 1.39 -25.02
C GLY A 247 44.18 0.95 -24.07
N SER A 248 43.47 -0.13 -24.39
CA SER A 248 42.45 -0.73 -23.50
C SER A 248 43.03 -1.74 -22.49
N TYR A 249 44.32 -2.05 -22.60
CA TYR A 249 45.04 -2.95 -21.71
C TYR A 249 46.55 -2.68 -21.71
N ARG A 250 47.24 -3.25 -20.72
CA ARG A 250 48.71 -3.31 -20.63
C ARG A 250 49.15 -4.66 -20.07
N ILE A 251 50.32 -5.12 -20.48
CA ILE A 251 50.96 -6.31 -19.90
C ILE A 251 52.12 -5.84 -19.01
N GLU A 252 52.11 -6.21 -17.75
CA GLU A 252 53.18 -5.89 -16.81
C GLU A 252 54.15 -7.07 -16.73
N ASN A 253 55.34 -6.90 -17.34
CA ASN A 253 56.48 -7.84 -17.33
C ASN A 253 56.17 -9.31 -17.74
N GLY A 254 55.06 -9.55 -18.44
CA GLY A 254 54.62 -10.91 -18.81
C GLY A 254 53.89 -11.67 -17.70
N GLU A 255 53.83 -11.12 -16.48
CA GLU A 255 53.26 -11.78 -15.30
C GLU A 255 51.75 -11.57 -15.20
N LYS A 256 51.24 -10.39 -15.60
CA LYS A 256 49.82 -10.07 -15.57
C LYS A 256 49.40 -9.18 -16.74
N LEU A 257 48.15 -9.36 -17.16
CA LEU A 257 47.44 -8.47 -18.07
C LEU A 257 46.48 -7.61 -17.24
N VAL A 258 46.62 -6.29 -17.36
CA VAL A 258 45.75 -5.31 -16.70
C VAL A 258 44.89 -4.65 -17.77
N ILE A 259 43.58 -4.79 -17.62
CA ILE A 259 42.56 -4.19 -18.48
C ILE A 259 42.27 -2.79 -17.95
N THR A 260 42.58 -1.77 -18.74
CA THR A 260 42.40 -0.36 -18.36
C THR A 260 41.03 0.18 -18.77
N ASP A 261 40.43 -0.37 -19.83
CA ASP A 261 39.06 -0.12 -20.24
C ASP A 261 38.42 -1.43 -20.72
N ALA A 262 37.57 -2.02 -19.87
CA ALA A 262 36.92 -3.29 -20.15
C ALA A 262 35.99 -3.22 -21.37
N ASN A 263 35.23 -2.12 -21.53
CA ASN A 263 34.29 -2.00 -22.64
C ASN A 263 35.04 -1.89 -23.97
N ALA A 264 36.09 -1.08 -24.02
CA ALA A 264 36.94 -0.98 -25.21
C ALA A 264 37.65 -2.31 -25.47
N PHE A 265 38.23 -2.94 -24.44
CA PHE A 265 38.98 -4.19 -24.60
C PHE A 265 38.12 -5.33 -25.16
N TRP A 266 36.89 -5.48 -24.68
CA TRP A 266 35.96 -6.54 -25.09
C TRP A 266 35.03 -6.17 -26.25
N SER A 267 35.25 -5.01 -26.90
CA SER A 267 34.39 -4.51 -28.00
C SER A 267 34.53 -5.28 -29.31
N VAL A 268 35.73 -5.79 -29.61
CA VAL A 268 36.04 -6.50 -30.87
C VAL A 268 35.84 -8.00 -30.73
N SER A 269 36.18 -8.57 -29.57
CA SER A 269 36.05 -9.99 -29.27
C SER A 269 35.74 -10.19 -27.78
N LYS A 270 34.79 -11.08 -27.47
CA LYS A 270 34.53 -11.58 -26.11
C LYS A 270 35.44 -12.75 -25.71
N TYR A 271 36.29 -13.21 -26.61
CA TYR A 271 37.28 -14.26 -26.37
C TYR A 271 38.68 -13.66 -26.39
N LEU A 272 39.40 -13.86 -25.28
CA LEU A 272 40.81 -13.50 -25.12
C LEU A 272 41.66 -14.77 -25.14
N VAL A 273 42.65 -14.84 -26.02
CA VAL A 273 43.64 -15.90 -25.99
C VAL A 273 45.02 -15.30 -25.83
N VAL A 274 45.72 -15.71 -24.76
CA VAL A 274 47.08 -15.27 -24.47
C VAL A 274 48.03 -16.44 -24.65
N VAL A 275 49.01 -16.25 -25.53
CA VAL A 275 50.11 -17.19 -25.75
C VAL A 275 51.25 -16.81 -24.83
N VAL A 276 51.70 -17.76 -24.02
CA VAL A 276 52.83 -17.60 -23.08
C VAL A 276 54.04 -18.41 -23.49
N GLU A 277 55.23 -17.89 -23.17
CA GLU A 277 56.56 -18.49 -23.38
C GLU A 277 57.47 -18.36 -22.15
#